data_AF-A0AA97HDL1-F1
#
_entry.id   AF-A0AA97HDL1-F1
#
_cell.length_a   1.000
_cell.length_b   1.000
_cell.length_c   1.000
_cell.angle_alpha   90.00
_cell.angle_beta   90.00
_cell.angle_gamma   90.00
#
_symmetry.space_group_name_H-M   'P 1'
#
loop_
_entity.id
_entity.type
_entity.pdbx_description
1 polymer ?
#
loop_
_entity_poly.entity_id
_entity_poly.type
_entity_poly.pdbx_seq_one_letter_code
_entity_poly.pdbx_strand_id
1 'polypeptide(L)'
;MSINPAQQGCNYLYYAVLLSSALTIICALSAAVNLLRAVFPNTKTHDGDKSLIFFGDVASCENGVNGYKEKVEKATPEILLEDLSKQTFILAEIINEKFRVLKISVRIIIYGVIPLLATSLLLLILEGVK
;
A
#
# COMPACT_ATOMS: atom_id res chain seq x y z
N MET A 1 -23.57 -35.93 25.61
CA MET A 1 -24.69 -35.43 24.78
C MET A 1 -24.18 -35.41 23.35
N SER A 2 -24.60 -36.38 22.54
CA SER A 2 -24.11 -36.48 21.15
C SER A 2 -24.66 -35.31 20.36
N ILE A 3 -23.77 -34.61 19.65
CA ILE A 3 -24.17 -33.62 18.64
C ILE A 3 -24.62 -34.44 17.44
N ASN A 4 -25.87 -34.90 17.49
CA ASN A 4 -26.50 -35.54 16.35
C ASN A 4 -26.74 -34.43 15.31
N PRO A 5 -26.17 -34.52 14.09
CA PRO A 5 -26.47 -33.56 13.03
C PRO A 5 -27.90 -33.86 12.55
N ALA A 6 -28.87 -33.25 13.21
CA ALA A 6 -30.26 -33.31 12.81
C ALA A 6 -30.39 -32.66 11.42
N GLN A 7 -30.90 -33.45 10.47
CA GLN A 7 -31.35 -33.06 9.13
C GLN A 7 -30.29 -32.51 8.16
N GLN A 8 -29.60 -33.45 7.49
CA GLN A 8 -28.83 -33.23 6.26
C GLN A 8 -29.71 -32.79 5.09
N GLY A 9 -30.09 -31.51 5.05
CA GLY A 9 -30.18 -30.77 3.81
C GLY A 9 -28.87 -29.99 3.67
N CYS A 10 -28.19 -30.07 2.52
CA CYS A 10 -26.97 -29.28 2.30
C CYS A 10 -27.29 -27.80 2.56
N ASN A 11 -26.76 -27.23 3.65
CA ASN A 11 -27.11 -25.86 4.05
C ASN A 11 -26.27 -24.89 3.21
N TYR A 12 -26.62 -24.78 1.93
CA TYR A 12 -25.88 -24.01 0.92
C TYR A 12 -25.66 -22.55 1.34
N LEU A 13 -26.57 -21.97 2.12
CA LEU A 13 -26.44 -20.62 2.67
C LEU A 13 -25.27 -20.53 3.65
N TYR A 14 -25.16 -21.47 4.59
CA TYR A 14 -24.07 -21.53 5.55
C TYR A 14 -22.70 -21.61 4.85
N TYR A 15 -22.57 -22.49 3.85
CA TYR A 15 -21.33 -22.60 3.08
C TYR A 15 -21.04 -21.34 2.24
N ALA A 16 -22.07 -20.67 1.70
CA ALA A 16 -21.91 -19.41 0.98
C ALA A 16 -21.46 -18.25 1.89
N VAL A 17 -21.98 -18.19 3.13
CA VAL A 17 -21.54 -17.24 4.16
C VAL A 17 -20.06 -17.46 4.49
N LEU A 18 -19.67 -18.72 4.75
CA LEU A 18 -18.29 -19.07 5.04
C LEU A 18 -17.35 -18.68 3.90
N LEU A 19 -17.71 -19.01 2.66
CA LEU A 19 -16.90 -18.70 1.48
C LEU A 19 -16.76 -17.20 1.27
N SER A 20 -17.87 -16.45 1.30
CA SER A 20 -17.86 -14.99 1.12
C SER A 20 -17.05 -14.28 2.22
N SER A 21 -17.15 -14.75 3.46
CA SER A 21 -16.37 -14.23 4.59
C SER A 21 -14.87 -14.50 4.42
N ALA A 22 -14.50 -15.73 4.02
CA ALA A 22 -13.11 -16.08 3.77
C ALA A 22 -12.50 -15.24 2.64
N LEU A 23 -13.23 -15.07 1.53
CA LEU A 23 -12.80 -14.22 0.41
C LEU A 23 -12.67 -12.75 0.84
N THR A 24 -13.59 -12.24 1.66
CA THR A 24 -13.52 -10.88 2.21
C THR A 24 -12.21 -10.68 2.98
N ILE A 25 -11.86 -11.63 3.85
CA ILE A 25 -10.62 -11.57 4.66
C ILE A 25 -9.39 -11.57 3.74
N ILE A 26 -9.34 -12.46 2.75
CA ILE A 26 -8.22 -12.54 1.79
C ILE A 26 -8.05 -11.23 1.03
N CYS A 27 -9.15 -10.66 0.52
CA CYS A 27 -9.14 -9.36 -0.17
C CYS A 27 -8.69 -8.22 0.76
N ALA A 28 -9.19 -8.19 2.00
CA ALA A 28 -8.83 -7.18 2.98
C ALA A 28 -7.35 -7.23 3.35
N LEU A 29 -6.80 -8.42 3.60
CA LEU A 29 -5.38 -8.61 3.86
C LEU A 29 -4.52 -8.21 2.66
N SER A 30 -4.93 -8.60 1.45
CA SER A 30 -4.23 -8.23 0.22
C SER A 30 -4.21 -6.71 0.02
N ALA A 31 -5.33 -6.03 0.26
CA ALA A 31 -5.38 -4.57 0.20
C ALA A 31 -4.50 -3.93 1.28
N ALA A 32 -4.53 -4.44 2.51
CA ALA A 32 -3.71 -3.94 3.61
C ALA A 32 -2.21 -4.07 3.32
N VAL A 33 -1.75 -5.21 2.80
CA VAL A 33 -0.35 -5.41 2.40
C VAL A 33 0.08 -4.42 1.33
N ASN A 34 -0.75 -4.18 0.31
CA ASN A 34 -0.43 -3.23 -0.75
C ASN A 34 -0.44 -1.77 -0.23
N LEU A 35 -1.37 -1.42 0.67
CA LEU A 35 -1.36 -0.11 1.32
C LEU A 35 -0.07 0.08 2.12
N LEU A 36 0.31 -0.89 2.95
CA LEU A 36 1.56 -0.84 3.72
C LEU A 36 2.77 -0.63 2.80
N ARG A 37 2.86 -1.37 1.69
CA ARG A 37 3.91 -1.19 0.67
C ARG A 37 3.94 0.22 0.08
N ALA A 38 2.79 0.86 -0.12
CA ALA A 38 2.74 2.22 -0.63
C ALA A 38 3.21 3.26 0.41
N VAL A 39 2.96 3.04 1.71
CA VAL A 39 3.35 3.99 2.77
C VAL A 39 4.85 3.94 3.05
N PHE A 40 5.48 2.75 3.00
CA PHE A 40 6.92 2.65 3.30
C PHE A 40 7.74 3.53 2.34
N PRO A 41 8.68 4.34 2.87
CA PRO A 41 9.51 5.20 2.04
C PRO A 41 10.43 4.36 1.17
N ASN A 42 10.54 4.72 -0.12
CA ASN A 42 11.63 4.20 -0.94
C ASN A 42 12.85 5.07 -0.67
N THR A 43 13.83 4.51 0.04
CA THR A 43 15.07 5.20 0.42
C THR A 43 16.23 4.88 -0.50
N LYS A 44 15.98 4.20 -1.63
CA LYS A 44 17.06 3.87 -2.58
C LYS A 44 17.46 5.11 -3.35
N THR A 45 18.68 5.58 -3.11
CA THR A 45 19.37 6.53 -3.99
C THR A 45 19.53 5.87 -5.37
N HIS A 46 19.05 6.53 -6.42
CA HIS A 46 19.28 6.08 -7.79
C HIS A 46 20.75 6.35 -8.16
N ASP A 47 21.41 5.37 -8.76
CA ASP A 47 22.74 5.46 -9.38
C ASP A 47 23.95 5.84 -8.50
N GLY A 48 23.82 5.87 -7.17
CA GLY A 48 24.96 6.02 -6.25
C GLY A 48 25.58 7.43 -6.19
N ASP A 49 25.13 8.35 -7.04
CA ASP A 49 25.48 9.76 -6.96
C ASP A 49 24.75 10.44 -5.80
N LYS A 50 25.51 11.18 -4.97
CA LYS A 50 24.94 11.94 -3.86
C LYS A 50 24.26 13.20 -4.39
N SER A 51 23.00 13.39 -4.02
CA SER A 51 22.22 14.57 -4.33
C SER A 51 22.28 15.60 -3.21
N LEU A 52 22.22 16.89 -3.57
CA LEU A 52 22.16 18.01 -2.63
C LEU A 52 20.74 18.30 -2.17
N ILE A 53 19.72 17.69 -2.76
CA ILE A 53 18.31 17.95 -2.40
C ILE A 53 17.55 16.69 -2.01
N PHE A 54 18.10 15.49 -2.28
CA PHE A 54 17.52 14.25 -1.80
C PHE A 54 17.61 14.15 -0.26
N PHE A 55 16.48 13.96 0.40
CA PHE A 55 16.42 13.97 1.87
C PHE A 55 17.36 12.97 2.53
N GLY A 56 17.59 11.79 1.93
CA GLY A 56 18.47 10.77 2.47
C GLY A 56 19.94 11.21 2.47
N ASP A 57 20.38 11.87 1.40
CA ASP A 57 21.74 12.37 1.26
C ASP A 57 21.96 13.64 2.10
N VAL A 58 20.95 14.50 2.19
CA VAL A 58 20.96 15.68 3.08
C VAL A 58 21.07 15.24 4.55
N ALA A 59 20.26 14.25 4.97
CA ALA A 59 20.24 13.75 6.34
C ALA A 59 21.52 12.99 6.72
N SER A 60 22.20 12.38 5.74
CA SER A 60 23.45 11.63 5.94
C SER A 60 24.70 12.46 5.60
N CYS A 61 24.57 13.78 5.42
CA CYS A 61 25.68 14.62 5.06
C CYS A 61 26.74 14.69 6.17
N GLU A 62 28.00 14.44 5.80
CA GLU A 62 29.16 14.65 6.66
C GLU A 62 29.19 16.09 7.19
N ASN A 63 29.62 16.25 8.45
CA ASN A 63 29.62 17.52 9.18
C ASN A 63 28.23 18.20 9.32
N GLY A 64 27.14 17.44 9.13
CA GLY A 64 25.78 17.86 9.36
C GLY A 64 25.40 19.11 8.56
N VAL A 65 24.68 20.03 9.21
CA VAL A 65 24.19 21.27 8.58
C VAL A 65 25.33 22.11 7.99
N ASN A 66 26.48 22.17 8.66
CA ASN A 66 27.62 22.96 8.20
C ASN A 66 28.26 22.38 6.95
N GLY A 67 28.48 21.06 6.92
CA GLY A 67 29.01 20.39 5.72
C GLY A 67 28.02 20.42 4.55
N TYR A 68 26.73 20.33 4.83
CA TYR A 68 25.71 20.50 3.81
C TYR A 68 25.74 21.91 3.21
N LYS A 69 25.74 22.95 4.06
CA LYS A 69 25.84 24.35 3.63
C LYS A 69 27.07 24.58 2.75
N GLU A 70 28.24 24.08 3.16
CA GLU A 70 29.48 24.21 2.39
C GLU A 70 29.38 23.55 1.00
N LYS A 71 28.75 22.37 0.91
CA LYS A 71 28.54 21.68 -0.38
C LYS A 71 27.61 22.47 -1.29
N VAL A 72 26.55 23.07 -0.74
CA VAL A 72 25.62 23.92 -1.49
C VAL A 72 26.33 25.19 -1.97
N GLU A 73 27.13 25.84 -1.14
CA GLU A 73 27.88 27.05 -1.51
C GLU A 73 28.95 26.79 -2.59
N LYS A 74 29.51 25.58 -2.64
CA LYS A 74 30.49 25.17 -3.66
C LYS A 74 29.88 24.66 -4.96
N ALA A 75 28.57 24.37 -4.98
CA ALA A 75 27.91 23.84 -6.16
C ALA A 75 27.70 24.94 -7.20
N THR A 76 27.99 24.64 -8.47
CA THR A 76 27.68 25.59 -9.55
C THR A 76 26.19 25.56 -9.90
N PRO A 77 25.63 26.63 -10.50
CA PRO A 77 24.24 26.64 -10.94
C PRO A 77 23.87 25.47 -11.86
N GLU A 78 24.79 25.02 -12.70
CA GLU A 78 24.58 23.90 -13.63
C GLU A 78 24.41 22.58 -12.87
N ILE A 79 25.24 22.31 -11.86
CA ILE A 79 25.14 21.12 -11.01
C ILE A 79 23.83 21.11 -10.24
N LEU A 80 23.43 22.26 -9.70
CA LEU A 80 22.15 22.40 -8.99
C LEU A 80 20.97 22.17 -9.93
N LEU A 81 21.00 22.72 -11.15
CA LEU A 81 19.95 22.53 -12.14
C LEU A 81 19.84 21.06 -12.58
N GLU A 82 20.98 20.38 -12.74
CA GLU A 82 21.03 18.96 -13.07
C GLU A 82 20.43 18.11 -11.94
N ASP A 83 20.84 18.35 -10.69
CA ASP A 83 20.32 17.65 -9.51
C ASP A 83 18.81 17.87 -9.33
N LEU A 84 18.35 19.13 -9.47
CA LEU A 84 16.93 19.47 -9.46
C LEU A 84 16.13 18.70 -10.52
N SER A 85 16.65 18.65 -11.74
CA SER A 85 15.97 17.97 -12.85
C SER A 85 15.89 16.45 -12.61
N LYS A 86 17.02 15.84 -12.21
CA LYS A 86 17.10 14.40 -11.89
C LYS A 86 16.17 14.03 -10.74
N GLN A 87 16.24 14.74 -9.61
CA GLN A 87 15.44 14.42 -8.43
C GLN A 87 13.96 14.67 -8.64
N THR A 88 13.58 15.70 -9.42
CA THR A 88 12.18 15.92 -9.78
C THR A 88 11.63 14.75 -10.57
N PHE A 89 12.39 14.23 -11.54
CA PHE A 89 12.00 13.07 -12.33
C PHE A 89 11.90 11.80 -11.47
N ILE A 90 12.93 11.50 -10.67
CA ILE A 90 12.96 10.34 -9.77
C ILE A 90 11.78 10.39 -8.78
N LEU A 91 11.52 11.57 -8.19
CA LEU A 91 10.39 11.75 -7.28
C LEU A 91 9.07 11.48 -7.98
N ALA A 92 8.89 11.98 -9.20
CA ALA A 92 7.69 11.73 -9.99
C ALA A 92 7.49 10.23 -10.26
N GLU A 93 8.55 9.49 -10.60
CA GLU A 93 8.48 8.03 -10.79
C GLU A 93 8.10 7.28 -9.50
N ILE A 94 8.76 7.60 -8.38
CA ILE A 94 8.46 7.00 -7.07
C ILE A 94 7.00 7.24 -6.68
N ILE A 95 6.53 8.48 -6.83
CA ILE A 95 5.16 8.85 -6.51
C ILE A 95 4.18 8.14 -7.44
N ASN A 96 4.46 8.07 -8.74
CA ASN A 96 3.61 7.38 -9.70
C ASN A 96 3.47 5.89 -9.34
N GLU A 97 4.55 5.21 -8.97
CA GLU A 97 4.51 3.81 -8.53
C GLU A 97 3.70 3.63 -7.25
N LYS A 98 3.88 4.52 -6.26
CA LYS A 98 3.07 4.50 -5.03
C LYS A 98 1.58 4.69 -5.33
N PHE A 99 1.24 5.62 -6.22
CA PHE A 99 -0.14 5.83 -6.65
C PHE A 99 -0.69 4.62 -7.43
N ARG A 100 0.14 3.92 -8.21
CA ARG A 100 -0.25 2.69 -8.90
C ARG A 100 -0.66 1.61 -7.90
N VAL A 101 0.19 1.35 -6.90
CA VAL A 101 -0.10 0.37 -5.83
C VAL A 101 -1.34 0.80 -5.02
N LEU A 102 -1.45 2.09 -4.67
CA LEU A 102 -2.62 2.62 -3.97
C LEU A 102 -3.92 2.41 -4.76
N LYS A 103 -3.91 2.69 -6.07
CA LYS A 103 -5.08 2.45 -6.95
C LYS A 103 -5.47 0.97 -6.97
N ILE A 104 -4.51 0.06 -6.96
CA ILE A 104 -4.77 -1.40 -6.89
C ILE A 104 -5.46 -1.73 -5.56
N SER A 105 -4.92 -1.28 -4.42
CA SER A 105 -5.52 -1.50 -3.10
C SER A 105 -6.95 -0.99 -3.03
N VAL A 106 -7.18 0.23 -3.50
CA VAL A 106 -8.52 0.86 -3.51
C VAL A 106 -9.49 0.06 -4.37
N ARG A 107 -9.06 -0.43 -5.54
CA ARG A 107 -9.91 -1.30 -6.39
C ARG A 107 -10.26 -2.61 -5.69
N ILE A 108 -9.32 -3.25 -4.97
CA ILE A 108 -9.60 -4.47 -4.19
C ILE A 108 -10.65 -4.19 -3.11
N ILE A 109 -10.58 -3.03 -2.45
CA ILE A 109 -11.56 -2.65 -1.43
C ILE A 109 -12.94 -2.42 -2.04
N ILE A 110 -13.01 -1.59 -3.10
CA ILE A 110 -14.28 -1.20 -3.74
C ILE A 110 -14.98 -2.40 -4.39
N TYR A 111 -14.25 -3.25 -5.10
CA TYR A 111 -14.84 -4.34 -5.89
C TYR A 111 -14.75 -5.71 -5.23
N GLY A 112 -13.93 -5.87 -4.19
CA GLY A 112 -13.76 -7.13 -3.46
C GLY A 112 -14.35 -7.04 -2.05
N VAL A 113 -13.71 -6.26 -1.19
CA VAL A 113 -14.04 -6.24 0.25
C VAL A 113 -15.47 -5.77 0.52
N ILE A 114 -15.87 -4.60 -0.03
CA ILE A 114 -17.19 -4.02 0.24
C ILE A 114 -18.32 -4.94 -0.26
N PRO A 115 -18.31 -5.43 -1.52
CA PRO A 115 -19.38 -6.30 -2.02
C PRO A 115 -19.45 -7.65 -1.32
N LEU A 116 -18.31 -8.27 -1.02
CA LEU A 116 -18.28 -9.56 -0.32
C LEU A 116 -18.79 -9.41 1.11
N LEU A 117 -18.37 -8.36 1.83
CA LEU A 117 -18.87 -8.08 3.17
C LEU A 117 -20.39 -7.83 3.15
N ALA A 118 -20.89 -7.01 2.22
CA ALA A 118 -22.32 -6.78 2.08
C ALA A 118 -23.08 -8.08 1.79
N THR A 119 -22.53 -8.95 0.94
CA THR A 119 -23.10 -10.27 0.64
C THR A 119 -23.13 -11.15 1.88
N SER A 120 -22.04 -11.24 2.64
CA SER A 120 -21.98 -12.03 3.88
C SER A 120 -23.02 -11.55 4.91
N LEU A 121 -23.16 -10.24 5.08
CA LEU A 121 -24.17 -9.66 5.99
C LEU A 121 -25.60 -9.98 5.55
N LEU A 122 -25.90 -9.83 4.26
CA LEU A 122 -27.23 -10.16 3.72
C LEU A 122 -27.56 -11.64 3.91
N LEU A 123 -26.61 -12.53 3.64
CA LEU A 123 -26.81 -13.97 3.82
C LEU A 123 -27.02 -14.35 5.29
N LEU A 124 -26.27 -13.75 6.22
CA LEU A 124 -26.45 -13.95 7.67
C LEU A 124 -27.81 -13.49 8.15
N ILE A 125 -28.30 -12.34 7.67
CA ILE A 125 -29.65 -11.84 7.98
C ILE A 125 -30.69 -12.83 7.46
N LEU A 126 -30.55 -13.33 6.24
CA LEU A 126 -31.48 -14.32 5.67
C LEU A 126 -31.47 -15.67 6.39
N GLU A 127 -30.31 -16.09 6.90
CA GLU A 127 -30.19 -17.31 7.70
C GLU A 127 -30.82 -17.12 9.09
N GLY A 128 -30.58 -15.98 9.76
CA GLY A 128 -31.12 -15.69 11.09
C GLY A 128 -32.62 -15.37 11.15
N VAL A 129 -33.25 -15.11 10.01
CA VAL A 129 -34.70 -14.91 9.88
C VAL A 129 -35.47 -16.24 9.73
N LYS A 130 -34.77 -17.37 9.53
CA LYS A 130 -35.38 -18.72 9.51
C LYS A 130 -35.55 -19.28 10.92
#